data_AF-A0A5B7H7T8-F1
#
_entry.id   AF-A0A5B7H7T8-F1
#
_cell.length_a   1.000
_cell.length_b   1.000
_cell.length_c   1.000
_cell.angle_alpha   90.00
_cell.angle_beta   90.00
_cell.angle_gamma   90.00
#
_symmetry.space_group_name_H-M   'P 1'
#
loop_
_entity.id
_entity.type
_entity.pdbx_description
1 polymer ?
#
loop_
_entity_poly.entity_id
_entity_poly.type
_entity_poly.pdbx_seq_one_letter_code
_entity_poly.pdbx_strand_id
1 'polypeptide(L)'
;MNVWGVLLQEDVIAAMASCTTNPRGDIFSTDVHDVEVVNAAEETIQVAALCREELGFVIVPEKWSLRRSLHFCYTANSEMFVPESDELNARLFNESKQFLDKCSGKSYRYLRLGATDSATDGDWRRFSSGAALRYTAWYSGEPNDGIKSDCMVMRKSQSGWGDVDCKDEYCFPCLRDVDKFLQIRGLCFSKEHHTRFLLDGYVNGAPFFRGYYGHAVFMSEGGEWVLRHVLTNTTLATMVHRRSLIVEYPLGRHEWQAETPFCHNLAGDTMELSLSSCATADFMCADGSCVPRGVRCNLLEDCADGSDEDRCHLLELSVGYHTHRPPPGVTPQDPLVVTPTVNIIRFSHVDDLNLALLMELEVELSWTDRNLKFKNLKHNAENKLSAEEVRRVWRPETEFLNVNGGEQQQLKQTVFVQQTGEADQPLFNDVMMGEGMCRQPGSARVLQGVPECTREVRQPESVLGRRDTGLGTLV
;
A
#
# COMPACT_ATOMS: atom_id res chain seq x y z
N MET A 1 21.44 -24.06 24.84
CA MET A 1 20.13 -23.68 25.43
C MET A 1 20.37 -23.14 26.83
N ASN A 2 19.87 -21.95 27.12
CA ASN A 2 19.99 -21.30 28.42
C ASN A 2 18.56 -21.02 28.95
N VAL A 3 18.35 -21.21 30.25
CA VAL A 3 17.07 -20.94 30.93
C VAL A 3 17.35 -20.00 32.09
N TRP A 4 16.56 -18.93 32.18
CA TRP A 4 16.66 -17.95 33.24
C TRP A 4 15.46 -17.98 34.16
N GLY A 5 15.68 -17.81 35.46
CA GLY A 5 14.64 -17.61 36.47
C GLY A 5 14.11 -16.19 36.54
N VAL A 6 14.67 -15.30 35.72
CA VAL A 6 14.37 -13.87 35.67
C VAL A 6 14.06 -13.42 34.25
N LEU A 7 13.29 -12.34 34.13
CA LEU A 7 13.13 -11.61 32.88
C LEU A 7 14.46 -10.92 32.53
N LEU A 8 14.98 -11.22 31.35
CA LEU A 8 16.17 -10.54 30.83
C LEU A 8 15.83 -9.10 30.44
N GLN A 9 16.74 -8.18 30.74
CA GLN A 9 16.64 -6.79 30.31
C GLN A 9 16.94 -6.68 28.79
N GLU A 10 16.37 -5.65 28.16
CA GLU A 10 16.47 -5.47 26.70
C GLU A 10 17.91 -5.29 26.21
N ASP A 11 18.77 -4.65 27.00
CA ASP A 11 20.19 -4.48 26.72
C ASP A 11 20.94 -5.82 26.71
N VAL A 12 20.62 -6.71 27.65
CA VAL A 12 21.19 -8.07 27.70
C VAL A 12 20.74 -8.89 26.49
N ILE A 13 19.45 -8.81 26.13
CA ILE A 13 18.91 -9.49 24.94
C ILE A 13 19.57 -8.95 23.66
N ALA A 14 19.73 -7.63 23.54
CA ALA A 14 20.41 -7.01 22.41
C ALA A 14 21.89 -7.39 22.35
N ALA A 15 22.56 -7.47 23.49
CA ALA A 15 23.96 -7.90 23.58
C ALA A 15 24.13 -9.38 23.19
N MET A 16 23.16 -10.22 23.52
CA MET A 16 23.11 -11.62 23.09
C MET A 16 22.86 -11.75 21.59
N ALA A 17 21.89 -11.01 21.06
CA ALA A 17 21.53 -11.04 19.65
C ALA A 17 22.65 -10.51 18.74
N SER A 18 23.46 -9.56 19.24
CA SER A 18 24.65 -9.03 18.56
C SER A 18 25.92 -9.88 18.77
N CYS A 19 25.81 -11.02 19.46
CA CYS A 19 26.95 -11.85 19.88
C CYS A 19 28.05 -11.10 20.65
N THR A 20 27.74 -9.96 21.25
CA THR A 20 28.70 -9.22 22.08
C THR A 20 28.88 -9.89 23.44
N THR A 21 27.83 -10.53 23.95
CA THR A 21 27.87 -11.31 25.19
C THR A 21 27.09 -12.62 25.05
N ASN A 22 27.49 -13.64 25.79
CA ASN A 22 26.72 -14.88 25.93
C ASN A 22 26.58 -15.19 27.44
N PRO A 23 25.72 -14.47 28.17
CA PRO A 23 25.49 -14.72 29.58
C PRO A 23 24.84 -16.08 29.79
N ARG A 24 25.24 -16.76 30.86
CA ARG A 24 24.70 -18.09 31.20
C ARG A 24 23.32 -17.95 31.85
N GLY A 25 22.48 -18.96 31.62
CA GLY A 25 21.25 -19.14 32.39
C GLY A 25 21.56 -19.47 33.86
N ASP A 26 20.81 -18.88 34.78
CA ASP A 26 20.92 -19.14 36.22
C ASP A 26 20.18 -20.42 36.63
N ILE A 27 19.12 -20.80 35.90
CA ILE A 27 18.41 -22.08 36.09
C ILE A 27 19.10 -23.22 35.35
N PHE A 28 19.47 -22.99 34.10
CA PHE A 28 20.08 -24.02 33.27
C PHE A 28 20.92 -23.38 32.16
N SER A 29 22.04 -24.01 31.84
CA SER A 29 22.89 -23.62 30.72
C SER A 29 23.58 -24.86 30.17
N THR A 30 23.41 -25.10 28.87
CA THR A 30 24.07 -26.20 28.14
C THR A 30 25.59 -26.18 28.24
N ASP A 31 26.17 -25.03 28.56
CA ASP A 31 27.62 -24.84 28.57
C ASP A 31 28.25 -25.32 29.89
N VAL A 32 27.42 -25.66 30.88
CA VAL A 32 27.83 -26.05 32.25
C VAL A 32 27.14 -27.32 32.70
N HIS A 33 25.88 -27.52 32.30
CA HIS A 33 25.10 -28.68 32.69
C HIS A 33 25.26 -29.79 31.66
N ASP A 34 25.43 -31.02 32.14
CA ASP A 34 25.53 -32.20 31.29
C ASP A 34 24.22 -32.40 30.52
N VAL A 35 24.33 -32.49 29.20
CA VAL A 35 23.22 -32.79 28.30
C VAL A 35 23.61 -34.00 27.46
N GLU A 36 22.82 -35.05 27.55
CA GLU A 36 22.95 -36.19 26.66
C GLU A 36 22.27 -35.88 25.33
N VAL A 37 23.08 -35.74 24.28
CA VAL A 37 22.59 -35.49 22.92
C VAL A 37 22.39 -36.83 22.21
N VAL A 38 21.14 -37.25 22.05
CA VAL A 38 20.80 -38.53 21.40
C VAL A 38 20.51 -38.30 19.91
N ASN A 39 21.16 -39.07 19.04
CA ASN A 39 20.98 -39.02 17.58
C ASN A 39 21.26 -37.64 16.93
N ALA A 40 22.27 -36.91 17.38
CA ALA A 40 22.73 -35.69 16.70
C ALA A 40 24.24 -35.68 16.49
N ALA A 41 24.68 -34.93 15.48
CA ALA A 41 26.09 -34.60 15.29
C ALA A 41 26.39 -33.28 16.02
N GLU A 42 27.48 -33.25 16.77
CA GLU A 42 27.95 -32.05 17.47
C GLU A 42 29.07 -31.37 16.68
N GLU A 43 28.95 -30.07 16.48
CA GLU A 43 29.96 -29.24 15.84
C GLU A 43 30.21 -27.98 16.69
N THR A 44 31.48 -27.68 16.96
CA THR A 44 31.88 -26.48 17.71
C THR A 44 32.16 -25.33 16.76
N ILE A 45 31.31 -24.31 16.79
CA ILE A 45 31.45 -23.07 16.01
C ILE A 45 31.72 -21.88 16.92
N GLN A 46 32.47 -20.89 16.44
CA GLN A 46 32.67 -19.65 17.20
C GLN A 46 31.38 -18.83 17.22
N VAL A 47 31.04 -18.23 18.37
CA VAL A 47 29.86 -17.37 18.53
C VAL A 47 29.88 -16.20 17.52
N ALA A 48 31.06 -15.62 17.26
CA ALA A 48 31.22 -14.58 16.24
C ALA A 48 30.89 -15.05 14.81
N ALA A 49 30.90 -16.36 14.53
CA ALA A 49 30.46 -16.91 13.25
C ALA A 49 28.93 -16.95 13.14
N LEU A 50 28.20 -17.09 14.26
CA LEU A 50 26.73 -17.05 14.29
C LEU A 50 26.16 -15.65 14.02
N CYS A 51 26.89 -14.62 14.43
CA CYS A 51 26.52 -13.21 14.17
C CYS A 51 27.32 -12.58 13.04
N ARG A 52 28.05 -13.37 12.25
CA ARG A 52 28.64 -12.84 11.03
C ARG A 52 27.49 -12.58 10.07
N GLU A 53 27.27 -11.31 9.72
CA GLU A 53 26.38 -10.92 8.63
C GLU A 53 26.90 -11.54 7.34
N GLU A 54 26.40 -12.72 6.98
CA GLU A 54 26.61 -13.25 5.64
C GLU A 54 25.73 -12.46 4.68
N LEU A 55 26.32 -11.42 4.08
CA LEU A 55 25.78 -10.79 2.88
C LEU A 55 25.47 -11.91 1.88
N GLY A 56 24.18 -12.13 1.66
CA GLY A 56 23.69 -13.17 0.78
C GLY A 56 23.13 -12.60 -0.51
N PHE A 57 22.63 -13.49 -1.35
CA PHE A 57 21.90 -13.12 -2.54
C PHE A 57 20.79 -14.13 -2.79
N VAL A 58 19.77 -13.70 -3.52
CA VAL A 58 18.69 -14.55 -4.03
C VAL A 58 18.57 -14.30 -5.53
N ILE A 59 18.71 -15.36 -6.32
CA ILE A 59 18.67 -15.33 -7.79
C ILE A 59 17.22 -15.46 -8.24
N VAL A 60 16.74 -14.47 -8.99
CA VAL A 60 15.45 -14.53 -9.67
C VAL A 60 15.67 -15.21 -11.03
N PRO A 61 15.15 -16.42 -11.25
CA PRO A 61 15.44 -17.22 -12.44
C PRO A 61 14.61 -16.83 -13.67
N GLU A 62 14.01 -15.64 -13.65
CA GLU A 62 13.21 -15.09 -14.74
C GLU A 62 14.02 -14.09 -15.56
N LYS A 63 13.99 -14.23 -16.89
CA LYS A 63 14.66 -13.29 -17.80
C LYS A 63 13.82 -12.05 -17.94
N TRP A 64 14.25 -10.95 -17.32
CA TRP A 64 13.54 -9.68 -17.33
C TRP A 64 14.40 -8.54 -17.87
N SER A 65 13.71 -7.50 -18.36
CA SER A 65 14.33 -6.22 -18.69
C SER A 65 14.93 -5.55 -17.46
N LEU A 66 15.92 -4.67 -17.67
CA LEU A 66 16.62 -3.98 -16.57
C LEU A 66 15.65 -3.28 -15.62
N ARG A 67 14.69 -2.54 -16.17
CA ARG A 67 13.68 -1.80 -15.39
C ARG A 67 12.89 -2.72 -14.47
N ARG A 68 12.47 -3.90 -14.98
CA ARG A 68 11.68 -4.86 -14.21
C ARG A 68 12.52 -5.56 -13.13
N SER A 69 13.77 -5.90 -13.44
CA SER A 69 14.70 -6.47 -12.45
C SER A 69 15.00 -5.51 -11.29
N LEU A 70 15.28 -4.24 -11.60
CA LEU A 70 15.50 -3.21 -10.59
C LEU A 70 14.27 -2.99 -9.72
N HIS A 71 13.10 -2.88 -10.36
CA HIS A 71 11.83 -2.68 -9.66
C HIS A 71 11.52 -3.86 -8.73
N PHE A 72 11.74 -5.11 -9.16
CA PHE A 72 11.52 -6.28 -8.30
C PHE A 72 12.42 -6.30 -7.07
N CYS A 73 13.73 -6.07 -7.21
CA CYS A 73 14.59 -6.05 -6.03
C CYS A 73 14.16 -4.91 -5.09
N TYR A 74 13.82 -3.73 -5.63
CA TYR A 74 13.32 -2.60 -4.83
C TYR A 74 12.05 -2.94 -4.04
N THR A 75 11.02 -3.51 -4.69
CA THR A 75 9.76 -3.88 -4.02
C THR A 75 9.95 -5.02 -3.01
N ALA A 76 10.96 -5.88 -3.21
CA ALA A 76 11.38 -6.91 -2.26
C ALA A 76 12.24 -6.38 -1.09
N ASN A 77 12.31 -5.06 -0.86
CA ASN A 77 13.19 -4.40 0.11
C ASN A 77 14.67 -4.73 -0.09
N SER A 78 15.09 -4.84 -1.34
CA SER A 78 16.43 -5.30 -1.72
C SER A 78 17.01 -4.41 -2.83
N GLU A 79 18.22 -4.72 -3.24
CA GLU A 79 18.90 -4.10 -4.38
C GLU A 79 19.50 -5.18 -5.28
N MET A 80 19.71 -4.87 -6.57
CA MET A 80 20.41 -5.81 -7.44
C MET A 80 21.83 -6.05 -6.90
N PHE A 81 22.18 -7.31 -6.76
CA PHE A 81 23.41 -7.72 -6.10
C PHE A 81 24.64 -7.54 -7.01
N VAL A 82 25.73 -7.08 -6.42
CA VAL A 82 27.07 -7.03 -7.02
C VAL A 82 28.04 -7.64 -6.01
N PRO A 83 28.80 -8.69 -6.38
CA PRO A 83 29.79 -9.28 -5.47
C PRO A 83 30.84 -8.26 -5.04
N GLU A 84 31.27 -8.33 -3.79
CA GLU A 84 32.30 -7.43 -3.22
C GLU A 84 33.65 -8.10 -2.98
N SER A 85 33.75 -9.41 -3.23
CA SER A 85 34.95 -10.20 -3.04
C SER A 85 35.00 -11.40 -3.99
N ASP A 86 36.19 -11.98 -4.18
CA ASP A 86 36.38 -13.21 -4.94
C ASP A 86 35.54 -14.36 -4.40
N GLU A 87 35.43 -14.47 -3.07
CA GLU A 87 34.66 -15.51 -2.39
C GLU A 87 33.16 -15.41 -2.71
N LEU A 88 32.57 -14.21 -2.58
CA LEU A 88 31.16 -13.97 -2.91
C LEU A 88 30.89 -14.15 -4.40
N ASN A 89 31.84 -13.74 -5.26
CA ASN A 89 31.72 -13.92 -6.70
C ASN A 89 31.74 -15.40 -7.10
N ALA A 90 32.64 -16.19 -6.50
CA ALA A 90 32.70 -17.63 -6.72
C ALA A 90 31.46 -18.36 -6.17
N ARG A 91 30.94 -17.93 -5.01
CA ARG A 91 29.70 -18.44 -4.42
C ARG A 91 28.51 -18.17 -5.33
N LEU A 92 28.33 -16.92 -5.79
CA LEU A 92 27.29 -16.54 -6.75
C LEU A 92 27.38 -17.38 -8.02
N PHE A 93 28.58 -17.50 -8.60
CA PHE A 93 28.77 -18.32 -9.80
C PHE A 93 28.37 -19.78 -9.57
N ASN A 94 28.83 -20.41 -8.48
CA ASN A 94 28.53 -21.81 -8.20
C ASN A 94 27.04 -22.06 -7.92
N GLU A 95 26.41 -21.24 -7.07
CA GLU A 95 24.99 -21.37 -6.77
C GLU A 95 24.11 -21.08 -7.99
N SER A 96 24.54 -20.15 -8.86
CA SER A 96 23.78 -19.79 -10.05
C SER A 96 23.66 -20.94 -11.06
N LYS A 97 24.55 -21.94 -11.05
CA LYS A 97 24.54 -23.08 -11.98
C LYS A 97 23.25 -23.90 -11.93
N GLN A 98 22.54 -23.91 -10.80
CA GLN A 98 21.26 -24.61 -10.68
C GLN A 98 20.17 -24.04 -11.61
N PHE A 99 20.34 -22.80 -12.07
CA PHE A 99 19.41 -22.13 -12.98
C PHE A 99 19.92 -22.09 -14.42
N LEU A 100 20.94 -22.89 -14.76
CA LEU A 100 21.60 -22.82 -16.07
C LEU A 100 20.61 -23.00 -17.22
N ASP A 101 19.66 -23.91 -17.08
CA ASP A 101 18.66 -24.21 -18.12
C ASP A 101 17.66 -23.05 -18.34
N LYS A 102 17.28 -22.35 -17.26
CA LYS A 102 16.34 -21.22 -17.33
C LYS A 102 17.05 -19.94 -17.80
N CYS A 103 18.20 -19.65 -17.19
CA CYS A 103 18.91 -18.38 -17.36
C CYS A 103 19.83 -18.34 -18.58
N SER A 104 20.32 -19.48 -19.06
CA SER A 104 21.20 -19.50 -20.23
C SER A 104 20.48 -19.16 -21.52
N GLY A 105 21.16 -18.42 -22.39
CA GLY A 105 20.78 -18.24 -23.79
C GLY A 105 21.82 -18.85 -24.73
N LYS A 106 21.77 -18.47 -26.01
CA LYS A 106 22.78 -18.87 -27.02
C LYS A 106 24.16 -18.25 -26.76
N SER A 107 24.25 -17.20 -25.92
CA SER A 107 25.47 -16.45 -25.64
C SER A 107 26.23 -16.97 -24.40
N TYR A 108 27.40 -16.39 -24.12
CA TYR A 108 28.16 -16.61 -22.88
C TYR A 108 27.55 -15.87 -21.67
N ARG A 109 26.66 -14.91 -21.92
CA ARG A 109 26.00 -14.02 -20.96
C ARG A 109 24.94 -14.79 -20.18
N TYR A 110 24.90 -14.62 -18.86
CA TYR A 110 24.13 -15.51 -17.99
C TYR A 110 23.31 -14.83 -16.91
N LEU A 111 23.92 -13.95 -16.11
CA LEU A 111 23.28 -13.33 -14.95
C LEU A 111 23.66 -11.84 -14.90
N ARG A 112 22.67 -10.94 -14.92
CA ARG A 112 22.90 -9.50 -14.83
C ARG A 112 23.19 -9.09 -13.39
N LEU A 113 24.25 -8.30 -13.19
CA LEU A 113 24.63 -7.78 -11.88
C LEU A 113 24.21 -6.31 -11.73
N GLY A 114 24.16 -5.83 -10.50
CA GLY A 114 23.59 -4.53 -10.13
C GLY A 114 24.43 -3.28 -10.37
N ALA A 115 25.18 -3.17 -11.47
CA ALA A 115 25.99 -1.98 -11.77
C ALA A 115 25.99 -1.55 -13.24
N THR A 116 26.33 -0.28 -13.45
CA THR A 116 26.36 0.43 -14.75
C THR A 116 27.45 1.49 -14.77
N ASP A 117 27.96 1.80 -15.96
CA ASP A 117 28.84 2.94 -16.25
C ASP A 117 28.20 3.94 -17.24
N SER A 118 26.87 3.89 -17.43
CA SER A 118 26.11 4.77 -18.34
C SER A 118 26.31 6.28 -18.11
N ALA A 119 26.70 6.69 -16.91
CA ALA A 119 27.00 8.08 -16.60
C ALA A 119 28.40 8.52 -17.07
N THR A 120 29.38 7.64 -17.03
CA THR A 120 30.78 7.90 -17.39
C THR A 120 31.44 6.58 -17.77
N ASP A 121 31.75 6.42 -19.05
CA ASP A 121 32.36 5.21 -19.64
C ASP A 121 33.58 4.74 -18.82
N GLY A 122 33.54 3.49 -18.34
CA GLY A 122 34.57 2.89 -17.49
C GLY A 122 34.47 3.18 -15.99
N ASP A 123 33.60 4.11 -15.53
CA ASP A 123 33.32 4.35 -14.11
C ASP A 123 32.09 3.57 -13.65
N TRP A 124 32.31 2.30 -13.33
CA TRP A 124 31.25 1.37 -12.92
C TRP A 124 30.73 1.67 -11.51
N ARG A 125 29.42 1.88 -11.42
CA ARG A 125 28.68 2.27 -10.22
C ARG A 125 27.46 1.40 -9.99
N ARG A 126 27.11 1.19 -8.72
CA ARG A 126 25.89 0.46 -8.33
C ARG A 126 24.64 1.21 -8.81
N PHE A 127 23.64 0.48 -9.31
CA PHE A 127 22.34 1.09 -9.66
C PHE A 127 21.63 1.69 -8.45
N SER A 128 21.77 1.08 -7.27
CA SER A 128 21.04 1.47 -6.07
C SER A 128 21.57 2.75 -5.42
N SER A 129 22.89 2.85 -5.22
CA SER A 129 23.52 3.92 -4.47
C SER A 129 24.34 4.89 -5.32
N GLY A 130 24.63 4.56 -6.58
CA GLY A 130 25.59 5.30 -7.40
C GLY A 130 27.04 5.22 -6.90
N ALA A 131 27.32 4.38 -5.90
CA ALA A 131 28.66 4.19 -5.36
C ALA A 131 29.55 3.42 -6.35
N ALA A 132 30.81 3.84 -6.47
CA ALA A 132 31.81 3.16 -7.28
C ALA A 132 32.10 1.75 -6.75
N LEU A 133 32.39 0.82 -7.66
CA LEU A 133 32.72 -0.55 -7.29
C LEU A 133 34.11 -0.64 -6.65
N ARG A 134 34.20 -1.37 -5.52
CA ARG A 134 35.46 -1.64 -4.82
C ARG A 134 36.17 -2.89 -5.32
N TYR A 135 35.41 -3.79 -5.92
CA TYR A 135 35.85 -5.08 -6.41
C TYR A 135 35.28 -5.29 -7.82
N THR A 136 36.10 -5.81 -8.70
CA THR A 136 35.72 -6.14 -10.07
C THR A 136 36.30 -7.48 -10.48
N ALA A 137 35.50 -8.31 -11.14
CA ALA A 137 35.92 -9.63 -11.63
C ALA A 137 35.86 -9.72 -13.16
N TRP A 138 36.28 -8.67 -13.87
CA TRP A 138 36.25 -8.64 -15.33
C TRP A 138 37.00 -9.83 -15.94
N TYR A 139 36.43 -10.42 -16.98
CA TYR A 139 37.16 -11.39 -17.77
C TYR A 139 38.28 -10.70 -18.57
N SER A 140 39.30 -11.49 -18.95
CA SER A 140 40.40 -10.99 -19.78
C SER A 140 39.88 -10.36 -21.07
N GLY A 141 40.13 -9.06 -21.23
CA GLY A 141 39.66 -8.29 -22.39
C GLY A 141 38.22 -7.76 -22.23
N GLU A 142 37.70 -7.68 -21.02
CA GLU A 142 36.46 -6.98 -20.64
C GLU A 142 36.80 -5.87 -19.62
N PRO A 143 36.00 -4.78 -19.53
CA PRO A 143 34.92 -4.42 -20.45
C PRO A 143 35.48 -3.98 -21.83
N ASN A 144 34.77 -4.25 -22.93
CA ASN A 144 35.29 -4.04 -24.28
C ASN A 144 34.42 -3.26 -25.26
N ASP A 145 33.14 -2.99 -24.95
CA ASP A 145 32.21 -2.41 -25.92
C ASP A 145 31.97 -0.89 -25.73
N GLY A 146 32.64 -0.26 -24.75
CA GLY A 146 32.56 1.19 -24.47
C GLY A 146 31.12 1.68 -24.20
N ILE A 147 30.80 2.93 -24.60
CA ILE A 147 29.53 3.65 -24.35
C ILE A 147 28.22 2.99 -24.90
N LYS A 148 28.26 1.77 -25.42
CA LYS A 148 27.05 1.04 -25.87
C LYS A 148 26.64 -0.08 -24.94
N SER A 149 27.53 -0.51 -24.05
CA SER A 149 27.35 -1.70 -23.21
C SER A 149 27.42 -1.32 -21.74
N ASP A 150 26.45 -0.50 -21.31
CA ASP A 150 26.51 0.11 -19.97
C ASP A 150 26.04 -0.81 -18.83
N CYS A 151 25.83 -2.11 -19.08
CA CYS A 151 25.37 -3.08 -18.11
C CYS A 151 26.34 -4.23 -17.98
N MET A 152 26.48 -4.78 -16.77
CA MET A 152 27.36 -5.92 -16.54
C MET A 152 26.61 -7.25 -16.37
N VAL A 153 27.25 -8.33 -16.82
CA VAL A 153 26.78 -9.70 -16.64
C VAL A 153 27.90 -10.62 -16.20
N MET A 154 27.56 -11.58 -15.35
CA MET A 154 28.37 -12.77 -15.12
C MET A 154 28.23 -13.75 -16.29
N ARG A 155 29.33 -14.43 -16.63
CA ARG A 155 29.38 -15.41 -17.72
C ARG A 155 28.95 -16.80 -17.26
N LYS A 156 28.45 -17.63 -18.17
CA LYS A 156 27.92 -18.98 -17.86
C LYS A 156 28.98 -20.03 -17.52
N SER A 157 30.17 -19.93 -18.12
CA SER A 157 31.21 -20.97 -18.03
C SER A 157 32.28 -20.68 -16.99
N GLN A 158 32.29 -19.48 -16.41
CA GLN A 158 33.32 -19.00 -15.49
C GLN A 158 32.81 -17.79 -14.69
N SER A 159 33.41 -17.51 -13.54
CA SER A 159 33.01 -16.42 -12.63
C SER A 159 33.40 -15.01 -13.09
N GLY A 160 34.02 -14.87 -14.27
CA GLY A 160 34.37 -13.58 -14.84
C GLY A 160 33.16 -12.80 -15.35
N TRP A 161 33.25 -11.47 -15.38
CA TRP A 161 32.21 -10.56 -15.84
C TRP A 161 32.50 -10.06 -17.27
N GLY A 162 31.46 -9.59 -17.95
CA GLY A 162 31.57 -8.86 -19.22
C GLY A 162 30.49 -7.79 -19.32
N ASP A 163 30.67 -6.84 -20.23
CA ASP A 163 29.73 -5.75 -20.47
C ASP A 163 28.74 -6.10 -21.61
N VAL A 164 27.53 -5.56 -21.52
CA VAL A 164 26.40 -5.85 -22.43
C VAL A 164 25.46 -4.66 -22.57
N ASP A 165 24.71 -4.65 -23.67
CA ASP A 165 23.56 -3.74 -23.84
C ASP A 165 22.50 -4.02 -22.75
N CYS A 166 22.10 -2.95 -22.06
CA CYS A 166 21.07 -2.99 -21.01
C CYS A 166 19.67 -3.40 -21.50
N LYS A 167 19.41 -3.38 -22.81
CA LYS A 167 18.12 -3.76 -23.40
C LYS A 167 17.84 -5.26 -23.38
N ASP A 168 18.88 -6.08 -23.32
CA ASP A 168 18.75 -7.53 -23.26
C ASP A 168 18.07 -7.97 -21.94
N GLU A 169 17.42 -9.13 -21.95
CA GLU A 169 16.76 -9.71 -20.76
C GLU A 169 17.62 -10.81 -20.14
N TYR A 170 17.80 -10.74 -18.81
CA TYR A 170 18.61 -11.68 -18.06
C TYR A 170 17.94 -12.03 -16.74
N CYS A 171 18.31 -13.19 -16.19
CA CYS A 171 18.14 -13.45 -14.77
C CYS A 171 19.02 -12.50 -13.96
N PHE A 172 18.69 -12.31 -12.69
CA PHE A 172 19.37 -11.34 -11.86
C PHE A 172 19.35 -11.75 -10.38
N PRO A 173 20.39 -11.44 -9.60
CA PRO A 173 20.40 -11.63 -8.16
C PRO A 173 19.97 -10.35 -7.44
N CYS A 174 19.17 -10.49 -6.38
CA CYS A 174 18.91 -9.45 -5.40
C CYS A 174 19.72 -9.71 -4.13
N LEU A 175 20.14 -8.65 -3.43
CA LEU A 175 20.85 -8.72 -2.16
C LEU A 175 19.95 -9.32 -1.08
N ARG A 176 20.45 -10.32 -0.36
CA ARG A 176 19.76 -10.85 0.82
C ARG A 176 20.34 -10.16 2.05
N ASP A 177 19.56 -9.24 2.59
CA ASP A 177 19.87 -8.49 3.80
C ASP A 177 18.84 -8.88 4.87
N VAL A 178 19.32 -9.37 6.02
CA VAL A 178 18.46 -9.89 7.09
C VAL A 178 17.75 -8.77 7.85
N ASP A 179 18.29 -7.55 7.83
CA ASP A 179 17.68 -6.39 8.47
C ASP A 179 16.55 -5.79 7.63
N LYS A 180 16.52 -6.12 6.34
CA LYS A 180 15.47 -5.69 5.41
C LYS A 180 14.40 -6.77 5.32
N PHE A 181 13.21 -6.41 5.80
CA PHE A 181 12.04 -7.28 5.77
C PHE A 181 10.90 -6.66 4.97
N LEU A 182 10.01 -7.53 4.52
CA LEU A 182 8.70 -7.23 3.98
C LEU A 182 7.66 -7.44 5.07
N GLN A 183 6.55 -6.73 5.00
CA GLN A 183 5.38 -6.94 5.85
C GLN A 183 4.26 -7.55 5.01
N ILE A 184 3.78 -8.71 5.43
CA ILE A 184 2.54 -9.28 4.90
C ILE A 184 1.34 -8.73 5.67
N ARG A 185 0.30 -8.29 4.97
CA ARG A 185 -0.92 -7.71 5.58
C ARG A 185 -2.16 -8.41 5.05
N GLY A 186 -3.24 -8.36 5.84
CA GLY A 186 -4.49 -9.10 5.59
C GLY A 186 -4.63 -10.41 6.35
N LEU A 187 -3.64 -10.79 7.17
CA LEU A 187 -3.74 -11.94 8.06
C LEU A 187 -4.36 -11.51 9.40
N CYS A 188 -4.54 -12.37 10.38
CA CYS A 188 -5.12 -12.00 11.69
C CYS A 188 -4.05 -11.94 12.77
N PHE A 189 -2.87 -11.43 12.42
CA PHE A 189 -1.78 -11.32 13.36
C PHE A 189 -2.11 -10.28 14.43
N SER A 190 -1.89 -10.65 15.69
CA SER A 190 -2.08 -9.77 16.84
C SER A 190 -0.87 -8.86 17.09
N LYS A 191 0.30 -9.19 16.50
CA LYS A 191 1.55 -8.48 16.70
C LYS A 191 2.21 -8.15 15.37
N GLU A 192 2.75 -6.95 15.26
CA GLU A 192 3.38 -6.46 14.03
C GLU A 192 4.56 -7.32 13.60
N HIS A 193 5.43 -7.76 14.51
CA HIS A 193 6.60 -8.56 14.10
C HIS A 193 6.23 -9.93 13.49
N HIS A 194 5.01 -10.44 13.69
CA HIS A 194 4.55 -11.66 13.01
C HIS A 194 4.28 -11.44 11.52
N THR A 195 4.14 -10.19 11.05
CA THR A 195 3.97 -9.85 9.63
C THR A 195 5.29 -9.88 8.85
N ARG A 196 6.44 -10.06 9.50
CA ARG A 196 7.76 -9.89 8.87
C ARG A 196 8.17 -11.12 8.06
N PHE A 197 8.49 -10.88 6.80
CA PHE A 197 8.96 -11.85 5.81
C PHE A 197 10.25 -11.37 5.17
N LEU A 198 11.09 -12.29 4.71
CA LEU A 198 12.31 -11.98 3.98
C LEU A 198 12.38 -12.81 2.70
N LEU A 199 12.93 -12.23 1.63
CA LEU A 199 13.22 -12.97 0.40
C LEU A 199 14.40 -13.91 0.66
N ASP A 200 14.19 -15.22 0.54
CA ASP A 200 15.17 -16.24 0.92
C ASP A 200 15.17 -17.43 -0.04
N GLY A 201 16.31 -18.12 -0.08
CA GLY A 201 16.55 -19.40 -0.74
C GLY A 201 15.71 -19.72 -1.99
N TYR A 202 15.40 -21.00 -2.19
CA TYR A 202 14.61 -21.45 -3.33
C TYR A 202 13.76 -22.67 -2.95
N VAL A 203 12.53 -22.70 -3.45
CA VAL A 203 11.63 -23.85 -3.39
C VAL A 203 11.05 -24.05 -4.79
N ASN A 204 11.14 -25.27 -5.33
CA ASN A 204 10.68 -25.61 -6.68
C ASN A 204 11.27 -24.72 -7.79
N GLY A 205 12.51 -24.26 -7.60
CA GLY A 205 13.21 -23.44 -8.58
C GLY A 205 12.68 -22.01 -8.74
N ALA A 206 11.99 -21.50 -7.72
CA ALA A 206 11.64 -20.09 -7.53
C ALA A 206 12.06 -19.64 -6.12
N PRO A 207 12.42 -18.35 -5.92
CA PRO A 207 12.72 -17.85 -4.59
C PRO A 207 11.47 -17.82 -3.71
N PHE A 208 11.64 -17.93 -2.40
CA PHE A 208 10.52 -17.92 -1.47
C PHE A 208 10.61 -16.80 -0.45
N PHE A 209 9.50 -16.53 0.23
CA PHE A 209 9.42 -15.53 1.28
C PHE A 209 9.28 -16.25 2.62
N ARG A 210 10.32 -16.16 3.43
CA ARG A 210 10.39 -16.78 4.75
C ARG A 210 9.87 -15.81 5.80
N GLY A 211 8.79 -16.17 6.48
CA GLY A 211 8.29 -15.46 7.64
C GLY A 211 9.11 -15.77 8.89
N TYR A 212 9.22 -14.79 9.79
CA TYR A 212 9.99 -14.93 11.03
C TYR A 212 9.35 -15.90 12.03
N TYR A 213 8.01 -16.06 11.97
CA TYR A 213 7.22 -16.78 12.98
C TYR A 213 6.42 -17.94 12.39
N GLY A 214 7.11 -18.83 11.66
CA GLY A 214 6.53 -20.11 11.23
C GLY A 214 5.57 -20.04 10.04
N HIS A 215 5.62 -18.96 9.26
CA HIS A 215 4.87 -18.84 8.00
C HIS A 215 5.86 -18.73 6.83
N ALA A 216 5.50 -19.24 5.67
CA ALA A 216 6.29 -19.07 4.44
C ALA A 216 5.36 -18.98 3.23
N VAL A 217 5.76 -18.15 2.26
CA VAL A 217 5.12 -18.07 0.94
C VAL A 217 6.11 -18.59 -0.09
N PHE A 218 5.76 -19.64 -0.81
CA PHE A 218 6.63 -20.24 -1.83
C PHE A 218 5.79 -20.80 -2.98
N MET A 219 6.43 -21.10 -4.10
CA MET A 219 5.80 -21.71 -5.26
C MET A 219 5.61 -23.21 -5.05
N SER A 220 4.38 -23.69 -5.19
CA SER A 220 4.03 -25.11 -5.16
C SER A 220 4.55 -25.85 -6.39
N GLU A 221 4.53 -27.19 -6.37
CA GLU A 221 4.88 -28.00 -7.55
C GLU A 221 3.92 -27.77 -8.73
N GLY A 222 2.69 -27.33 -8.44
CA GLY A 222 1.68 -26.97 -9.45
C GLY A 222 1.91 -25.60 -10.10
N GLY A 223 2.91 -24.84 -9.65
CA GLY A 223 3.20 -23.50 -10.16
C GLY A 223 2.35 -22.38 -9.52
N GLU A 224 1.72 -22.66 -8.38
CA GLU A 224 0.88 -21.71 -7.65
C GLU A 224 1.61 -21.21 -6.40
N TRP A 225 1.45 -19.93 -6.05
CA TRP A 225 2.00 -19.41 -4.80
C TRP A 225 1.11 -19.81 -3.64
N VAL A 226 1.72 -20.41 -2.61
CA VAL A 226 0.99 -20.90 -1.43
C VAL A 226 1.57 -20.29 -0.17
N LEU A 227 0.68 -19.85 0.72
CA LEU A 227 0.99 -19.45 2.09
C LEU A 227 0.83 -20.69 2.99
N ARG A 228 1.91 -21.13 3.62
CA ARG A 228 1.92 -22.30 4.50
C ARG A 228 2.38 -21.94 5.90
N HIS A 229 1.75 -22.56 6.90
CA HIS A 229 2.28 -22.60 8.24
C HIS A 229 3.30 -23.75 8.35
N VAL A 230 4.58 -23.41 8.52
CA VAL A 230 5.72 -24.31 8.42
C VAL A 230 5.74 -25.35 9.55
N LEU A 231 5.31 -24.96 10.76
CA LEU A 231 5.35 -25.85 11.93
C LEU A 231 4.27 -26.94 11.90
N THR A 232 3.08 -26.62 11.39
CA THR A 232 1.96 -27.58 11.29
C THR A 232 1.88 -28.23 9.91
N ASN A 233 2.70 -27.78 8.96
CA ASN A 233 2.67 -28.19 7.56
C ASN A 233 1.27 -28.05 6.91
N THR A 234 0.53 -27.01 7.30
CA THR A 234 -0.82 -26.73 6.78
C THR A 234 -0.78 -25.59 5.77
N THR A 235 -1.32 -25.80 4.58
CA THR A 235 -1.53 -24.72 3.60
C THR A 235 -2.70 -23.87 4.04
N LEU A 236 -2.46 -22.58 4.23
CA LEU A 236 -3.46 -21.61 4.66
C LEU A 236 -4.20 -21.07 3.45
N ALA A 237 -3.48 -20.58 2.44
CA ALA A 237 -4.08 -19.95 1.27
C ALA A 237 -3.23 -20.15 0.00
N THR A 238 -3.87 -20.04 -1.16
CA THR A 238 -3.27 -20.12 -2.49
C THR A 238 -3.55 -18.82 -3.26
N MET A 239 -2.54 -18.27 -3.93
CA MET A 239 -2.68 -17.04 -4.71
C MET A 239 -3.47 -17.31 -5.99
N VAL A 240 -4.50 -16.49 -6.24
CA VAL A 240 -5.38 -16.63 -7.39
C VAL A 240 -4.70 -16.05 -8.63
N HIS A 241 -4.43 -16.89 -9.63
CA HIS A 241 -3.79 -16.44 -10.87
C HIS A 241 -4.80 -15.93 -11.91
N ARG A 242 -4.73 -14.65 -12.28
CA ARG A 242 -5.59 -14.08 -13.34
C ARG A 242 -5.04 -14.39 -14.73
N ARG A 243 -5.25 -15.63 -15.22
CA ARG A 243 -4.98 -16.08 -16.60
C ARG A 243 -3.82 -15.36 -17.32
N SER A 244 -2.66 -15.27 -16.66
CA SER A 244 -1.49 -14.58 -17.20
C SER A 244 -0.45 -15.60 -17.66
N LEU A 245 0.14 -15.36 -18.83
CA LEU A 245 1.27 -16.14 -19.36
C LEU A 245 2.60 -15.79 -18.65
N ILE A 246 2.57 -14.87 -17.70
CA ILE A 246 3.75 -14.34 -17.00
C ILE A 246 3.72 -14.85 -15.55
N VAL A 247 4.87 -15.34 -15.08
CA VAL A 247 5.07 -15.66 -13.66
C VAL A 247 4.97 -14.39 -12.84
N GLU A 248 3.95 -14.32 -12.00
CA GLU A 248 3.70 -13.22 -11.08
C GLU A 248 4.20 -13.61 -9.69
N TYR A 249 4.98 -12.74 -9.07
CA TYR A 249 5.47 -12.96 -7.70
C TYR A 249 4.47 -12.34 -6.72
N PRO A 250 4.37 -12.86 -5.48
CA PRO A 250 3.38 -12.45 -4.48
C PRO A 250 3.76 -11.12 -3.81
N LEU A 251 4.40 -10.19 -4.54
CA LEU A 251 4.74 -8.85 -4.09
C LEU A 251 3.62 -7.88 -4.47
N GLY A 252 3.29 -6.94 -3.59
CA GLY A 252 2.14 -6.06 -3.77
C GLY A 252 0.83 -6.71 -3.35
N ARG A 253 -0.30 -6.24 -3.89
CA ARG A 253 -1.65 -6.73 -3.57
C ARG A 253 -2.05 -7.83 -4.53
N HIS A 254 -2.43 -8.98 -3.97
CA HIS A 254 -2.93 -10.12 -4.72
C HIS A 254 -4.19 -10.68 -4.07
N GLU A 255 -5.02 -11.32 -4.89
CA GLU A 255 -6.15 -12.11 -4.42
C GLU A 255 -5.67 -13.51 -4.04
N TRP A 256 -6.16 -14.01 -2.92
CA TRP A 256 -5.82 -15.32 -2.35
C TRP A 256 -7.10 -16.07 -2.03
N GLN A 257 -7.11 -17.37 -2.25
CA GLN A 257 -8.16 -18.27 -1.84
C GLN A 257 -7.74 -19.01 -0.57
N ALA A 258 -8.58 -18.99 0.46
CA ALA A 258 -8.33 -19.72 1.69
C ALA A 258 -8.52 -21.24 1.46
N GLU A 259 -7.50 -22.03 1.75
CA GLU A 259 -7.54 -23.51 1.65
C GLU A 259 -8.05 -24.14 2.94
N THR A 260 -7.75 -23.52 4.07
CA THR A 260 -8.21 -23.92 5.39
C THR A 260 -8.89 -22.76 6.09
N PRO A 261 -9.76 -22.99 7.09
CA PRO A 261 -10.30 -21.91 7.89
C PRO A 261 -9.17 -21.25 8.71
N PHE A 262 -8.89 -19.99 8.45
CA PHE A 262 -8.00 -19.18 9.28
C PHE A 262 -8.51 -17.74 9.30
N CYS A 263 -8.26 -17.06 10.42
CA CYS A 263 -8.80 -15.72 10.67
C CYS A 263 -10.34 -15.71 10.62
N HIS A 264 -10.93 -14.80 9.86
CA HIS A 264 -12.38 -14.70 9.65
C HIS A 264 -12.84 -15.36 8.35
N ASN A 265 -11.93 -16.03 7.63
CA ASN A 265 -12.20 -16.65 6.33
C ASN A 265 -12.43 -18.15 6.52
N LEU A 266 -13.47 -18.65 5.87
CA LEU A 266 -13.74 -20.08 5.71
C LEU A 266 -12.92 -20.63 4.53
N ALA A 267 -12.76 -21.95 4.48
CA ALA A 267 -12.15 -22.60 3.32
C ALA A 267 -12.99 -22.32 2.06
N GLY A 268 -12.34 -21.87 1.00
CA GLY A 268 -12.93 -21.44 -0.27
C GLY A 268 -13.15 -19.94 -0.39
N ASP A 269 -13.08 -19.17 0.71
CA ASP A 269 -13.27 -17.71 0.68
C ASP A 269 -12.11 -17.01 -0.03
N THR A 270 -12.43 -15.95 -0.76
CA THR A 270 -11.43 -15.07 -1.39
C THR A 270 -11.10 -13.91 -0.46
N MET A 271 -9.81 -13.61 -0.32
CA MET A 271 -9.29 -12.48 0.46
C MET A 271 -8.18 -11.77 -0.31
N GLU A 272 -7.93 -10.50 0.01
CA GLU A 272 -6.74 -9.78 -0.48
C GLU A 272 -5.62 -9.90 0.57
N LEU A 273 -4.40 -10.23 0.14
CA LEU A 273 -3.20 -10.06 0.96
C LEU A 273 -2.25 -9.10 0.26
N SER A 274 -1.47 -8.38 1.05
CA SER A 274 -0.38 -7.57 0.52
C SER A 274 0.96 -7.96 1.10
N LEU A 275 2.02 -7.88 0.30
CA LEU A 275 3.40 -8.10 0.73
C LEU A 275 4.28 -6.97 0.20
N SER A 276 4.81 -6.12 1.08
CA SER A 276 5.63 -4.99 0.68
C SER A 276 6.58 -4.51 1.76
N SER A 277 7.56 -3.71 1.38
CA SER A 277 8.50 -3.02 2.27
C SER A 277 7.96 -1.68 2.81
N CYS A 278 6.79 -1.24 2.34
CA CYS A 278 6.26 0.10 2.62
C CYS A 278 6.02 0.31 4.11
N ALA A 279 6.39 1.49 4.60
CA ALA A 279 6.12 1.89 5.98
C ALA A 279 4.62 2.17 6.17
N THR A 280 4.14 2.09 7.41
CA THR A 280 2.74 2.39 7.75
C THR A 280 2.32 3.81 7.38
N ALA A 281 3.26 4.75 7.28
CA ALA A 281 3.01 6.12 6.87
C ALA A 281 2.84 6.30 5.35
N ASP A 282 3.23 5.32 4.54
CA ASP A 282 3.15 5.35 3.08
C ASP A 282 1.83 4.78 2.58
N PHE A 283 1.56 4.98 1.29
CA PHE A 283 0.58 4.19 0.55
C PHE A 283 1.33 3.17 -0.32
N MET A 284 0.87 1.92 -0.28
CA MET A 284 1.42 0.86 -1.13
C MET A 284 0.56 0.73 -2.38
N CYS A 285 1.19 0.84 -3.55
CA CYS A 285 0.59 0.57 -4.85
C CYS A 285 0.23 -0.93 -5.00
N ALA A 286 -0.56 -1.31 -6.00
CA ALA A 286 -0.92 -2.72 -6.19
C ALA A 286 0.29 -3.56 -6.60
N ASP A 287 1.25 -2.99 -7.33
CA ASP A 287 2.54 -3.59 -7.68
C ASP A 287 3.53 -3.76 -6.51
N GLY A 288 3.19 -3.24 -5.32
CA GLY A 288 4.01 -3.31 -4.11
C GLY A 288 5.03 -2.18 -3.95
N SER A 289 5.07 -1.22 -4.87
CA SER A 289 5.82 0.02 -4.69
C SER A 289 5.15 0.94 -3.67
N CYS A 290 5.93 1.90 -3.15
CA CYS A 290 5.50 2.79 -2.08
C CYS A 290 5.50 4.23 -2.58
N VAL A 291 4.41 4.95 -2.38
CA VAL A 291 4.28 6.38 -2.66
C VAL A 291 3.89 7.13 -1.38
N PRO A 292 4.27 8.41 -1.25
CA PRO A 292 3.87 9.22 -0.10
C PRO A 292 2.36 9.27 0.02
N ARG A 293 1.85 9.05 1.23
CA ARG A 293 0.41 8.92 1.43
C ARG A 293 -0.44 10.14 1.04
N GLY A 294 0.14 11.34 1.09
CA GLY A 294 -0.55 12.57 0.67
C GLY A 294 -0.87 12.64 -0.83
N VAL A 295 -0.17 11.84 -1.65
CA VAL A 295 -0.39 11.86 -3.09
C VAL A 295 -1.62 11.05 -3.52
N ARG A 296 -1.95 9.96 -2.81
CA ARG A 296 -3.14 9.13 -3.08
C ARG A 296 -4.43 9.92 -3.36
N CYS A 297 -5.10 9.67 -4.47
CA CYS A 297 -6.32 10.36 -4.91
C CYS A 297 -6.10 11.86 -5.21
N ASN A 298 -4.99 12.23 -5.85
CA ASN A 298 -4.67 13.60 -6.27
C ASN A 298 -4.95 13.86 -7.77
N LEU A 299 -5.53 12.89 -8.49
CA LEU A 299 -5.76 12.92 -9.94
C LEU A 299 -4.48 12.82 -10.80
N LEU A 300 -3.37 12.41 -10.20
CA LEU A 300 -2.11 12.13 -10.89
C LEU A 300 -1.75 10.66 -10.62
N GLU A 301 -1.30 9.95 -11.64
CA GLU A 301 -0.81 8.57 -11.48
C GLU A 301 0.62 8.63 -10.93
N ASP A 302 0.78 8.53 -9.61
CA ASP A 302 2.08 8.47 -8.96
C ASP A 302 2.58 7.01 -8.84
N CYS A 303 1.67 6.04 -8.74
CA CYS A 303 2.01 4.63 -8.88
C CYS A 303 2.24 4.27 -10.36
N ALA A 304 3.17 3.36 -10.64
CA ALA A 304 3.41 2.87 -12.00
C ALA A 304 2.21 2.10 -12.59
N ASP A 305 1.36 1.56 -11.71
CA ASP A 305 0.11 0.88 -12.04
C ASP A 305 -1.14 1.76 -11.91
N GLY A 306 -0.99 3.05 -11.52
CA GLY A 306 -2.09 4.00 -11.30
C GLY A 306 -3.00 3.69 -10.11
N SER A 307 -2.65 2.71 -9.28
CA SER A 307 -3.54 2.20 -8.21
C SER A 307 -3.70 3.15 -7.01
N ASP A 308 -2.92 4.23 -6.97
CA ASP A 308 -3.12 5.36 -6.05
C ASP A 308 -4.40 6.14 -6.36
N GLU A 309 -4.90 6.07 -7.59
CA GLU A 309 -6.16 6.71 -7.99
C GLU A 309 -7.37 5.75 -7.97
N ASP A 310 -7.16 4.52 -7.52
CA ASP A 310 -8.23 3.53 -7.33
C ASP A 310 -8.92 3.66 -5.98
N ARG A 311 -10.23 3.35 -5.94
CA ARG A 311 -11.06 3.34 -4.70
C ARG A 311 -11.01 4.66 -3.92
N CYS A 312 -10.98 5.81 -4.61
CA CYS A 312 -10.89 7.16 -4.04
C CYS A 312 -12.20 7.74 -3.46
N HIS A 313 -13.08 6.90 -2.92
CA HIS A 313 -14.26 7.37 -2.22
C HIS A 313 -13.84 8.08 -0.92
N LEU A 314 -14.49 9.19 -0.61
CA LEU A 314 -14.26 9.95 0.61
C LEU A 314 -15.14 9.45 1.75
N LEU A 315 -16.28 8.81 1.47
CA LEU A 315 -17.29 8.46 2.47
C LEU A 315 -17.27 6.98 2.87
N GLU A 316 -17.16 6.71 4.16
CA GLU A 316 -17.38 5.39 4.76
C GLU A 316 -18.58 5.42 5.71
N LEU A 317 -19.58 4.57 5.42
CA LEU A 317 -20.82 4.51 6.20
C LEU A 317 -20.85 3.25 7.07
N SER A 318 -21.20 3.43 8.34
CA SER A 318 -21.49 2.31 9.25
C SER A 318 -22.76 1.57 8.84
N VAL A 319 -22.79 0.26 9.07
CA VAL A 319 -23.98 -0.60 8.92
C VAL A 319 -25.07 -0.09 9.88
N GLY A 320 -26.01 0.72 9.37
CA GLY A 320 -27.08 1.35 10.17
C GLY A 320 -27.21 2.86 10.03
N TYR A 321 -26.42 3.53 9.18
CA TYR A 321 -26.62 4.95 8.90
C TYR A 321 -27.97 5.21 8.20
N HIS A 322 -28.74 6.18 8.68
CA HIS A 322 -30.04 6.55 8.13
C HIS A 322 -30.00 7.95 7.51
N THR A 323 -30.15 8.03 6.19
CA THR A 323 -30.11 9.29 5.43
C THR A 323 -31.32 10.20 5.62
N HIS A 324 -32.43 9.67 6.13
CA HIS A 324 -33.71 10.40 6.26
C HIS A 324 -33.90 11.04 7.63
N ARG A 325 -33.02 10.78 8.61
CA ARG A 325 -33.10 11.34 9.96
C ARG A 325 -31.87 12.17 10.25
N PRO A 326 -32.02 13.34 10.89
CA PRO A 326 -30.87 14.11 11.33
C PRO A 326 -30.03 13.28 12.31
N PRO A 327 -28.69 13.33 12.20
CA PRO A 327 -27.83 12.74 13.22
C PRO A 327 -28.04 13.43 14.58
N PRO A 328 -27.76 12.74 15.69
CA PRO A 328 -27.79 13.36 17.01
C PRO A 328 -26.72 14.46 17.14
N GLY A 329 -26.96 15.43 18.03
CA GLY A 329 -26.05 16.52 18.33
C GLY A 329 -24.82 16.10 19.16
N VAL A 330 -24.38 16.97 20.07
CA VAL A 330 -23.20 16.73 20.90
C VAL A 330 -23.39 15.52 21.83
N THR A 331 -24.59 15.31 22.33
CA THR A 331 -25.01 14.09 23.01
C THR A 331 -26.17 13.43 22.24
N PRO A 332 -26.46 12.14 22.48
CA PRO A 332 -27.57 11.45 21.81
C PRO A 332 -28.94 12.12 22.01
N GLN A 333 -29.09 12.96 23.04
CA GLN A 333 -30.30 13.69 23.38
C GLN A 333 -30.33 15.11 22.80
N ASP A 334 -29.18 15.64 22.37
CA ASP A 334 -29.10 17.01 21.87
C ASP A 334 -29.55 17.10 20.42
N PRO A 335 -30.24 18.19 20.03
CA PRO A 335 -30.55 18.46 18.64
C PRO A 335 -29.27 18.73 17.83
N LEU A 336 -29.30 18.40 16.54
CA LEU A 336 -28.25 18.79 15.62
C LEU A 336 -28.22 20.32 15.46
N VAL A 337 -27.03 20.91 15.59
CA VAL A 337 -26.81 22.32 15.30
C VAL A 337 -26.40 22.46 13.83
N VAL A 338 -27.24 23.15 13.05
CA VAL A 338 -26.95 23.56 11.68
C VAL A 338 -26.71 25.07 11.69
N THR A 339 -25.56 25.51 11.20
CA THR A 339 -25.16 26.92 11.16
C THR A 339 -25.33 27.46 9.74
N PRO A 340 -26.35 28.29 9.45
CA PRO A 340 -26.51 28.90 8.14
C PRO A 340 -25.72 30.20 8.02
N THR A 341 -25.00 30.35 6.93
CA THR A 341 -24.38 31.59 6.47
C THR A 341 -25.04 31.96 5.14
N VAL A 342 -25.46 33.22 5.00
CA VAL A 342 -26.10 33.73 3.78
C VAL A 342 -25.29 34.91 3.29
N ASN A 343 -24.66 34.75 2.13
CA ASN A 343 -23.88 35.78 1.48
C ASN A 343 -24.71 36.39 0.34
N ILE A 344 -25.09 37.66 0.48
CA ILE A 344 -25.74 38.39 -0.61
C ILE A 344 -24.64 38.83 -1.58
N ILE A 345 -24.64 38.29 -2.79
CA ILE A 345 -23.64 38.58 -3.81
C ILE A 345 -23.95 39.95 -4.43
N ARG A 346 -25.20 40.13 -4.89
CA ARG A 346 -25.69 41.40 -5.43
C ARG A 346 -27.22 41.48 -5.45
N PHE A 347 -27.72 42.70 -5.53
CA PHE A 347 -29.11 42.98 -5.89
C PHE A 347 -29.16 43.22 -7.41
N SER A 348 -29.79 42.31 -8.13
CA SER A 348 -29.90 42.38 -9.60
C SER A 348 -30.94 43.40 -10.04
N HIS A 349 -32.06 43.49 -9.33
CA HIS A 349 -33.11 44.47 -9.61
C HIS A 349 -33.96 44.78 -8.37
N VAL A 350 -34.40 46.02 -8.24
CA VAL A 350 -35.28 46.49 -7.17
C VAL A 350 -36.55 47.03 -7.83
N ASP A 351 -37.69 46.39 -7.57
CA ASP A 351 -39.00 46.81 -8.05
C ASP A 351 -39.78 47.42 -6.87
N ASP A 352 -39.81 48.75 -6.84
CA ASP A 352 -40.47 49.53 -5.80
C ASP A 352 -41.99 49.55 -5.94
N LEU A 353 -42.51 49.42 -7.17
CA LEU A 353 -43.95 49.36 -7.45
C LEU A 353 -44.57 48.05 -6.95
N ASN A 354 -43.89 46.92 -7.16
CA ASN A 354 -44.37 45.60 -6.74
C ASN A 354 -43.79 45.13 -5.40
N LEU A 355 -43.00 45.97 -4.72
CA LEU A 355 -42.30 45.64 -3.46
C LEU A 355 -41.48 44.34 -3.56
N ALA A 356 -40.78 44.16 -4.68
CA ALA A 356 -40.02 42.95 -4.99
C ALA A 356 -38.53 43.22 -5.20
N LEU A 357 -37.69 42.30 -4.73
CA LEU A 357 -36.23 42.34 -4.86
C LEU A 357 -35.75 41.10 -5.60
N LEU A 358 -34.98 41.30 -6.65
CA LEU A 358 -34.23 40.24 -7.32
C LEU A 358 -32.79 40.33 -6.81
N MET A 359 -32.32 39.27 -6.17
CA MET A 359 -30.97 39.19 -5.62
C MET A 359 -30.34 37.84 -5.92
N GLU A 360 -29.02 37.86 -6.06
CA GLU A 360 -28.18 36.68 -6.10
C GLU A 360 -27.57 36.49 -4.72
N LEU A 361 -27.74 35.30 -4.18
CA LEU A 361 -27.26 34.94 -2.86
C LEU A 361 -26.61 33.56 -2.90
N GLU A 362 -25.67 33.34 -2.00
CA GLU A 362 -25.06 32.05 -1.73
C GLU A 362 -25.45 31.63 -0.31
N VAL A 363 -26.01 30.41 -0.18
CA VAL A 363 -26.35 29.83 1.13
C VAL A 363 -25.42 28.67 1.44
N GLU A 364 -24.98 28.69 2.67
CA GLU A 364 -23.79 28.01 3.14
C GLU A 364 -24.18 27.38 4.49
N LEU A 365 -24.40 26.07 4.52
CA LEU A 365 -24.88 25.36 5.71
C LEU A 365 -23.77 24.48 6.27
N SER A 366 -23.41 24.67 7.54
CA SER A 366 -22.42 23.84 8.23
C SER A 366 -23.05 22.99 9.33
N TRP A 367 -22.74 21.69 9.37
CA TRP A 367 -23.15 20.77 10.43
C TRP A 367 -22.08 19.70 10.68
N THR A 368 -22.14 19.03 11.85
CA THR A 368 -21.21 17.94 12.21
C THR A 368 -21.98 16.64 12.41
N ASP A 369 -21.54 15.58 11.75
CA ASP A 369 -22.11 14.23 11.90
C ASP A 369 -21.03 13.26 12.40
N ARG A 370 -21.23 12.71 13.60
CA ARG A 370 -20.26 11.81 14.25
C ARG A 370 -20.26 10.40 13.69
N ASN A 371 -21.34 10.01 13.02
CA ASN A 371 -21.52 8.68 12.45
C ASN A 371 -20.87 8.55 11.06
N LEU A 372 -20.57 9.69 10.41
CA LEU A 372 -19.81 9.70 9.16
C LEU A 372 -18.34 9.55 9.44
N LYS A 373 -17.71 8.58 8.76
CA LYS A 373 -16.27 8.43 8.70
C LYS A 373 -15.81 8.76 7.29
N PHE A 374 -14.62 9.35 7.17
CA PHE A 374 -14.11 9.81 5.89
C PHE A 374 -12.75 9.20 5.59
N LYS A 375 -12.51 8.85 4.33
CA LYS A 375 -11.22 8.35 3.82
C LYS A 375 -10.63 9.36 2.84
N ASN A 376 -9.33 9.29 2.61
CA ASN A 376 -8.62 10.05 1.57
C ASN A 376 -8.84 11.58 1.61
N LEU A 377 -9.10 12.16 2.79
CA LEU A 377 -9.25 13.62 2.92
C LEU A 377 -7.91 14.31 2.68
N LYS A 378 -7.92 15.31 1.80
CA LYS A 378 -6.80 16.18 1.52
C LYS A 378 -6.70 17.28 2.56
N HIS A 379 -5.49 17.53 3.04
CA HIS A 379 -5.21 18.59 4.01
C HIS A 379 -5.26 19.97 3.33
N ASN A 380 -5.91 20.95 3.96
CA ASN A 380 -6.09 22.31 3.44
C ASN A 380 -6.73 22.42 2.04
N ALA A 381 -7.52 21.43 1.64
CA ALA A 381 -8.23 21.42 0.37
C ALA A 381 -9.74 21.24 0.58
N GLU A 382 -10.50 21.60 -0.45
CA GLU A 382 -11.95 21.39 -0.48
C GLU A 382 -12.27 19.94 -0.87
N ASN A 383 -12.56 19.10 0.14
CA ASN A 383 -12.91 17.69 -0.08
C ASN A 383 -14.37 17.57 -0.56
N LYS A 384 -14.57 17.73 -1.86
CA LYS A 384 -15.89 17.66 -2.50
C LYS A 384 -16.40 16.22 -2.58
N LEU A 385 -17.60 15.98 -2.05
CA LEU A 385 -18.28 14.69 -2.21
C LEU A 385 -18.84 14.52 -3.63
N SER A 386 -18.76 13.30 -4.15
CA SER A 386 -19.42 12.92 -5.41
C SER A 386 -20.94 12.96 -5.27
N ALA A 387 -21.64 13.07 -6.40
CA ALA A 387 -23.11 13.09 -6.40
C ALA A 387 -23.72 11.79 -5.79
N GLU A 388 -23.00 10.68 -5.86
CA GLU A 388 -23.41 9.42 -5.23
C GLU A 388 -23.24 9.45 -3.72
N GLU A 389 -22.11 9.94 -3.22
CA GLU A 389 -21.85 10.08 -1.79
C GLU A 389 -22.82 11.07 -1.13
N VAL A 390 -23.11 12.19 -1.81
CA VAL A 390 -24.10 13.18 -1.32
C VAL A 390 -25.49 12.56 -1.13
N ARG A 391 -25.90 11.61 -1.99
CA ARG A 391 -27.19 10.90 -1.83
C ARG A 391 -27.21 9.94 -0.64
N ARG A 392 -26.04 9.53 -0.14
CA ARG A 392 -25.88 8.55 0.94
C ARG A 392 -25.69 9.19 2.31
N VAL A 393 -25.74 10.52 2.42
CA VAL A 393 -25.57 11.29 3.65
C VAL A 393 -26.83 12.08 3.96
N TRP A 394 -27.21 12.18 5.24
CA TRP A 394 -28.28 13.10 5.64
C TRP A 394 -27.84 14.54 5.40
N ARG A 395 -28.73 15.38 4.86
CA ARG A 395 -28.46 16.79 4.60
C ARG A 395 -29.67 17.64 5.00
N PRO A 396 -29.45 18.87 5.50
CA PRO A 396 -30.54 19.79 5.76
C PRO A 396 -31.18 20.23 4.44
N GLU A 397 -32.51 20.16 4.37
CA GLU A 397 -33.30 20.73 3.27
C GLU A 397 -33.60 22.19 3.57
N THR A 398 -33.55 23.04 2.55
CA THR A 398 -33.77 24.48 2.67
C THR A 398 -34.84 24.95 1.70
N GLU A 399 -35.80 25.70 2.21
CA GLU A 399 -36.87 26.30 1.43
C GLU A 399 -36.93 27.80 1.67
N PHE A 400 -37.13 28.58 0.60
CA PHE A 400 -37.34 30.02 0.68
C PHE A 400 -38.84 30.31 0.56
N LEU A 401 -39.44 30.78 1.66
CA LEU A 401 -40.89 30.98 1.76
C LEU A 401 -41.41 32.19 0.97
N ASN A 402 -40.54 33.13 0.58
CA ASN A 402 -40.91 34.42 -0.03
C ASN A 402 -40.40 34.58 -1.48
N VAL A 403 -40.42 33.52 -2.29
CA VAL A 403 -40.02 33.57 -3.71
C VAL A 403 -41.22 33.87 -4.60
N ASN A 404 -41.20 35.02 -5.27
CA ASN A 404 -42.27 35.42 -6.20
C ASN A 404 -42.21 34.55 -7.47
N GLY A 405 -43.34 33.96 -7.87
CA GLY A 405 -43.45 33.13 -9.09
C GLY A 405 -43.43 31.61 -8.91
N GLY A 406 -43.26 31.10 -7.68
CA GLY A 406 -43.48 29.67 -7.34
C GLY A 406 -42.53 28.64 -7.98
N GLU A 407 -41.71 29.01 -8.95
CA GLU A 407 -40.64 28.16 -9.48
C GLU A 407 -39.45 28.18 -8.52
N GLN A 408 -39.46 27.24 -7.56
CA GLN A 408 -38.25 26.87 -6.84
C GLN A 408 -37.25 26.28 -7.86
N GLN A 409 -36.31 27.08 -8.34
CA GLN A 409 -35.14 26.52 -9.01
C GLN A 409 -34.35 25.74 -7.96
N GLN A 410 -34.28 24.42 -8.10
CA GLN A 410 -33.46 23.57 -7.24
C GLN A 410 -32.02 24.12 -7.27
N LEU A 411 -31.58 24.65 -6.13
CA LEU A 411 -30.24 25.16 -5.99
C LEU A 411 -29.26 24.00 -6.19
N LYS A 412 -28.21 24.23 -6.98
CA LYS A 412 -27.18 23.22 -7.18
C LYS A 412 -26.41 23.07 -5.86
N GLN A 413 -26.73 22.01 -5.12
CA GLN A 413 -26.10 21.73 -3.84
C GLN A 413 -24.77 21.00 -4.06
N THR A 414 -23.69 21.56 -3.52
CA THR A 414 -22.39 20.90 -3.45
C THR A 414 -22.01 20.70 -2.01
N VAL A 415 -21.58 19.49 -1.63
CA VAL A 415 -21.17 19.17 -0.26
C VAL A 415 -19.66 19.04 -0.20
N PHE A 416 -19.07 19.74 0.76
CA PHE A 416 -17.65 19.70 1.08
C PHE A 416 -17.46 19.16 2.50
N VAL A 417 -16.38 18.42 2.70
CA VAL A 417 -15.99 17.88 4.00
C VAL A 417 -14.75 18.61 4.49
N GLN A 418 -14.81 19.07 5.73
CA GLN A 418 -13.65 19.65 6.41
C GLN A 418 -13.18 18.73 7.52
N GLN A 419 -11.87 18.47 7.56
CA GLN A 419 -11.21 17.75 8.63
C GLN A 419 -11.28 18.58 9.94
N THR A 420 -11.83 18.02 11.01
CA THR A 420 -11.93 18.69 12.33
C THR A 420 -11.05 18.05 13.41
N GLY A 421 -10.27 17.01 13.08
CA GLY A 421 -9.36 16.33 14.01
C GLY A 421 -8.19 15.64 13.30
N GLU A 422 -7.34 14.98 14.07
CA GLU A 422 -6.22 14.19 13.53
C GLU A 422 -6.70 12.90 12.84
N ALA A 423 -5.91 12.42 11.88
CA ALA A 423 -6.14 11.12 11.26
C ALA A 423 -5.83 10.00 12.24
N ASP A 424 -6.64 8.94 12.23
CA ASP A 424 -6.20 7.67 12.82
C ASP A 424 -4.97 7.16 12.06
N GLN A 425 -4.15 6.35 12.74
CA GLN A 425 -3.08 5.61 12.07
C GLN A 425 -3.65 4.32 11.44
N PRO A 426 -3.16 3.94 10.25
CA PRO A 426 -3.54 2.67 9.64
C PRO A 426 -3.13 1.50 10.54
N LEU A 427 -3.95 0.46 10.55
CA LEU A 427 -3.59 -0.77 11.23
C LEU A 427 -2.38 -1.39 10.51
N PHE A 428 -1.39 -1.87 11.26
CA PHE A 428 -0.15 -2.43 10.69
C PHE A 428 -0.38 -3.60 9.71
N ASN A 429 -1.54 -4.22 9.79
CA ASN A 429 -1.94 -5.40 9.03
C ASN A 429 -3.14 -5.14 8.11
N ASP A 430 -3.48 -3.88 7.87
CA ASP A 430 -4.41 -3.52 6.81
C ASP A 430 -3.79 -3.70 5.41
N VAL A 431 -4.51 -4.37 4.51
CA VAL A 431 -4.05 -4.75 3.17
C VAL A 431 -3.83 -3.53 2.28
N MET A 432 -4.76 -2.57 2.34
CA MET A 432 -4.71 -1.36 1.52
C MET A 432 -3.71 -0.34 2.07
N MET A 433 -3.24 -0.55 3.30
CA MET A 433 -2.66 0.49 4.13
C MET A 433 -3.53 1.75 4.16
N GLY A 434 -4.84 1.63 3.95
CA GLY A 434 -5.85 2.69 3.92
C GLY A 434 -6.92 2.54 5.02
N GLU A 435 -7.20 1.32 5.51
CA GLU A 435 -8.08 1.06 6.64
C GLU A 435 -7.38 1.41 7.96
N GLY A 436 -7.92 2.46 8.56
CA GLY A 436 -7.32 3.24 9.64
C GLY A 436 -6.92 4.65 9.20
N MET A 437 -7.38 5.14 8.05
CA MET A 437 -7.49 6.57 7.75
C MET A 437 -8.91 6.91 7.27
N CYS A 438 -9.71 7.76 7.90
CA CYS A 438 -9.55 8.57 9.09
C CYS A 438 -10.92 8.56 9.79
N ARG A 439 -11.05 8.11 11.04
CA ARG A 439 -12.22 8.54 11.82
C ARG A 439 -12.06 9.99 12.26
N GLN A 440 -11.81 10.87 11.30
CA GLN A 440 -11.83 12.29 11.55
C GLN A 440 -13.28 12.67 11.81
N PRO A 441 -13.59 13.34 12.93
CA PRO A 441 -14.80 14.13 12.96
C PRO A 441 -14.68 15.08 11.76
N GLY A 442 -15.68 15.04 10.89
CA GLY A 442 -15.78 15.93 9.75
C GLY A 442 -16.99 16.82 9.96
N SER A 443 -16.84 18.11 9.77
CA SER A 443 -17.99 18.98 9.55
C SER A 443 -18.27 19.00 8.06
N ALA A 444 -19.50 18.69 7.68
CA ALA A 444 -19.96 18.85 6.31
C ALA A 444 -20.47 20.27 6.12
N ARG A 445 -20.19 20.82 4.94
CA ARG A 445 -20.63 22.15 4.51
C ARG A 445 -21.33 22.02 3.17
N VAL A 446 -22.54 22.55 3.03
CA VAL A 446 -23.24 22.63 1.73
C VAL A 446 -23.12 24.04 1.19
N LEU A 447 -22.62 24.18 -0.03
CA LEU A 447 -22.71 25.41 -0.82
C LEU A 447 -23.87 25.29 -1.82
N GLN A 448 -24.72 26.33 -1.85
CA GLN A 448 -25.84 26.47 -2.77
C GLN A 448 -25.70 27.77 -3.58
N GLY A 449 -25.61 27.64 -4.91
CA GLY A 449 -25.60 28.78 -5.85
C GLY A 449 -26.90 28.88 -6.65
N VAL A 450 -27.35 30.12 -6.90
CA VAL A 450 -28.53 30.46 -7.72
C VAL A 450 -28.10 30.68 -9.19
N PRO A 451 -28.74 30.06 -10.20
CA PRO A 451 -28.47 30.38 -11.62
C PRO A 451 -29.01 31.77 -12.01
N GLU A 452 -28.35 32.43 -12.97
CA GLU A 452 -28.81 33.70 -13.57
C GLU A 452 -30.24 33.57 -14.13
N CYS A 453 -31.19 34.34 -13.59
CA CYS A 453 -32.53 34.47 -14.14
C CYS A 453 -32.56 35.53 -15.24
N THR A 454 -32.65 35.11 -16.51
CA THR A 454 -33.05 36.00 -17.61
C THR A 454 -34.38 35.58 -18.25
N ARG A 455 -35.31 36.55 -18.21
CA ARG A 455 -36.32 36.97 -19.22
C ARG A 455 -37.83 36.72 -19.00
N GLU A 456 -38.48 37.87 -18.73
CA GLU A 456 -39.72 38.44 -19.30
C GLU A 456 -41.00 37.59 -19.41
N VAL A 457 -42.00 37.95 -18.60
CA VAL A 457 -43.41 37.58 -18.82
C VAL A 457 -44.24 38.84 -19.08
N ARG A 458 -44.91 38.86 -20.25
CA ARG A 458 -46.03 39.78 -20.53
C ARG A 458 -47.28 39.31 -19.78
N GLN A 459 -48.01 40.28 -19.22
CA GLN A 459 -49.26 40.13 -18.47
C GLN A 459 -50.34 39.32 -19.22
N PRO A 460 -51.31 38.81 -18.47
CA PRO A 460 -52.69 39.25 -18.69
C PRO A 460 -53.36 39.81 -17.43
N GLU A 461 -54.31 40.72 -17.70
CA GLU A 461 -55.05 41.54 -16.75
C GLU A 461 -55.98 40.75 -15.79
N SER A 462 -56.24 41.40 -14.66
CA SER A 462 -57.12 41.06 -13.54
C SER A 462 -58.61 40.92 -13.87
N VAL A 463 -59.37 40.13 -13.09
CA VAL A 463 -60.63 40.57 -12.43
C VAL A 463 -60.86 39.78 -11.11
N LEU A 464 -61.28 40.52 -10.08
CA LEU A 464 -61.56 40.15 -8.69
C LEU A 464 -62.76 39.18 -8.48
N GLY A 465 -62.78 38.53 -7.31
CA GLY A 465 -64.02 38.07 -6.67
C GLY A 465 -63.80 37.56 -5.24
N ARG A 466 -64.11 38.38 -4.23
CA ARG A 466 -64.04 38.08 -2.79
C ARG A 466 -65.39 37.53 -2.29
N ARG A 467 -65.29 36.68 -1.25
CA ARG A 467 -66.24 36.37 -0.15
C ARG A 467 -67.24 35.21 -0.26
N ASP A 468 -67.13 34.41 0.81
CA ASP A 468 -68.18 33.86 1.69
C ASP A 468 -68.73 32.43 1.51
N THR A 469 -68.56 31.70 2.63
CA THR A 469 -69.44 30.70 3.25
C THR A 469 -69.71 29.36 2.55
N GLY A 470 -69.32 28.29 3.26
CA GLY A 470 -70.28 27.26 3.72
C GLY A 470 -70.62 26.09 2.78
N LEU A 471 -70.43 24.89 3.34
CA LEU A 471 -71.03 23.59 3.01
C LEU A 471 -70.56 22.86 1.73
N GLY A 472 -69.96 21.69 1.99
CA GLY A 472 -70.16 20.37 1.36
C GLY A 472 -70.50 20.28 -0.13
N THR A 473 -69.81 19.39 -0.85
CA THR A 473 -70.18 17.97 -1.05
C THR A 473 -69.13 17.33 -1.98
N LEU A 474 -68.79 16.07 -1.73
CA LEU A 474 -68.00 15.24 -2.66
C LEU A 474 -68.72 15.07 -4.01
N VAL A 475 -67.96 15.14 -5.10
CA VAL A 475 -67.80 14.05 -6.07
C VAL A 475 -66.34 13.98 -6.47
#